data_AF-A0A1I2CAE5-F1
#
_entry.id   AF-A0A1I2CAE5-F1
#
_cell.length_a   1.000
_cell.length_b   1.000
_cell.length_c   1.000
_cell.angle_alpha   90.00
_cell.angle_beta   90.00
_cell.angle_gamma   90.00
#
_symmetry.space_group_name_H-M   'P 1'
#
loop_
_entity.id
_entity.type
_entity.pdbx_description
1 polymer ?
#
loop_
_entity_poly.entity_id
_entity_poly.type
_entity_poly.pdbx_seq_one_letter_code
_entity_poly.pdbx_strand_id
1 'polypeptide(L)'
;MRAAEFDDNFDRGEDITSTLDLAKAQRPGEERPGEEQRRGNVDFPAWMIAALDREAGRLGVRQSVIKVWLADRLEHSTHAA
;
A
#
# COMPACT_ATOMS: atom_id res chain seq x y z
N MET A 1 22.68 2.68 -17.66
CA MET A 1 22.26 3.84 -18.48
C MET A 1 22.23 5.07 -17.61
N ARG A 2 22.61 6.25 -18.11
CA ARG A 2 22.41 7.51 -17.38
C ARG A 2 20.94 7.94 -17.53
N ALA A 3 20.38 8.60 -16.52
CA ALA A 3 18.97 9.01 -16.54
C ALA A 3 18.59 9.80 -17.82
N ALA A 4 19.45 10.71 -18.27
CA ALA A 4 19.21 11.49 -19.48
C ALA A 4 19.13 10.65 -20.78
N GLU A 5 19.89 9.54 -20.87
CA GLU A 5 19.81 8.63 -22.03
C GLU A 5 18.54 7.77 -21.99
N PHE A 6 18.08 7.44 -20.79
CA PHE A 6 16.83 6.70 -20.61
C PHE A 6 15.63 7.53 -21.04
N ASP A 7 15.59 8.80 -20.60
CA ASP A 7 14.50 9.72 -20.94
C ASP A 7 14.44 9.98 -22.45
N ASP A 8 15.57 10.24 -23.11
CA ASP A 8 15.62 10.47 -24.57
C ASP A 8 15.13 9.24 -25.36
N ASN A 9 15.56 8.03 -24.99
CA ASN A 9 15.11 6.80 -25.64
C ASN A 9 13.61 6.54 -25.43
N PHE A 10 13.10 6.84 -24.23
CA PHE A 10 11.67 6.72 -23.93
C PHE A 10 10.82 7.69 -24.77
N ASP A 11 11.23 8.97 -24.83
CA ASP A 11 10.51 10.01 -25.58
C ASP A 11 10.53 9.77 -27.10
N ARG A 12 11.58 9.09 -27.60
CA ARG A 12 11.68 8.64 -28.99
C ARG A 12 10.84 7.40 -29.31
N GLY A 13 10.19 6.80 -28.30
CA GLY A 13 9.38 5.60 -28.44
C GLY A 13 10.19 4.32 -28.66
N GLU A 14 11.47 4.31 -28.26
CA GLU A 14 12.33 3.14 -28.36
C GLU A 14 12.01 2.11 -27.27
N ASP A 15 12.29 0.82 -27.53
CA ASP A 15 12.07 -0.24 -26.55
C ASP A 15 13.14 -0.21 -25.45
N ILE A 16 12.78 0.39 -24.32
CA ILE A 16 13.61 0.49 -23.12
C ILE A 16 13.45 -0.70 -22.16
N THR A 17 12.63 -1.71 -22.49
CA THR A 17 12.26 -2.80 -21.56
C THR A 17 13.47 -3.55 -21.01
N SER A 18 14.52 -3.72 -21.82
CA SER A 18 15.78 -4.38 -21.43
C SER A 18 16.56 -3.64 -20.33
N THR A 19 16.27 -2.35 -20.13
CA THR A 19 16.91 -1.50 -19.12
C THR A 19 16.14 -1.46 -17.81
N LEU A 20 14.91 -1.98 -17.79
CA LEU A 20 14.03 -2.01 -16.62
C LEU A 20 14.32 -3.25 -15.77
N ASP A 21 14.48 -3.05 -14.46
CA ASP A 21 14.54 -4.15 -13.49
C ASP A 21 13.11 -4.65 -13.19
N LEU A 22 12.55 -5.42 -14.12
CA LEU A 22 11.19 -5.96 -14.02
C LEU A 22 11.03 -6.91 -12.83
N ALA A 23 12.11 -7.49 -12.32
CA ALA A 23 12.08 -8.32 -11.12
C ALA A 23 11.78 -7.51 -9.84
N LYS A 24 12.09 -6.21 -9.84
CA LYS A 24 11.73 -5.26 -8.78
C LYS A 24 10.50 -4.42 -9.09
N ALA A 25 9.94 -4.54 -10.29
CA ALA A 25 8.71 -3.84 -10.64
C ALA A 25 7.55 -4.39 -9.80
N GLN A 26 7.00 -3.56 -8.92
CA GLN A 26 5.81 -3.86 -8.13
C GLN A 26 4.67 -2.99 -8.64
N ARG A 27 3.49 -3.57 -8.88
CA ARG A 27 2.29 -2.76 -9.14
C ARG A 27 1.79 -2.22 -7.80
N PRO A 28 1.57 -0.90 -7.66
CA PRO A 28 0.85 -0.36 -6.51
C PRO A 28 -0.56 -0.94 -6.49
N GLY A 29 -0.81 -1.90 -5.60
CA GLY A 29 -2.10 -2.56 -5.44
C GLY A 29 -2.24 -3.97 -6.03
N GLU A 30 -1.24 -4.52 -6.72
CA GLU A 30 -1.18 -5.99 -6.84
C GLU A 30 -0.47 -6.54 -5.62
N GLU A 31 -1.14 -7.53 -5.03
CA GLU A 31 -0.76 -8.28 -3.85
C GLU A 31 0.74 -8.60 -3.86
N ARG A 32 1.46 -8.18 -2.81
CA ARG A 32 2.82 -8.67 -2.58
C ARG A 32 2.79 -10.20 -2.64
N PRO A 33 3.66 -10.86 -3.42
CA PRO A 33 3.73 -12.31 -3.44
C PRO A 33 3.93 -12.85 -2.01
N GLY A 34 2.88 -13.42 -1.42
CA GLY A 34 2.88 -13.95 -0.04
C GLY A 34 1.92 -13.29 0.95
N GLU A 35 1.25 -12.19 0.61
CA GLU A 35 0.24 -11.57 1.48
C GLU A 35 -1.16 -12.20 1.25
N GLU A 36 -1.27 -13.50 1.53
CA GLU A 36 -2.56 -14.18 1.56
C GLU A 36 -3.48 -13.49 2.60
N GLN A 37 -4.66 -13.03 2.18
CA GLN A 37 -5.60 -12.38 3.10
C GLN A 37 -6.12 -13.39 4.15
N ARG A 38 -5.54 -13.33 5.35
CA ARG A 38 -5.98 -14.15 6.49
C ARG A 38 -7.12 -13.45 7.24
N ARG A 39 -8.22 -14.18 7.48
CA ARG A 39 -9.33 -13.72 8.34
C ARG A 39 -9.01 -14.04 9.79
N GLY A 40 -8.93 -13.02 10.63
CA GLY A 40 -8.85 -13.15 12.08
C GLY A 40 -10.08 -12.53 12.74
N ASN A 41 -10.65 -13.23 13.73
CA ASN A 41 -11.69 -12.66 14.58
C ASN A 41 -11.01 -11.95 15.76
N VAL A 42 -11.42 -10.70 16.03
CA VAL A 42 -10.93 -9.90 17.15
C VAL A 42 -12.13 -9.29 17.84
N ASP A 43 -12.22 -9.49 19.15
CA ASP A 43 -13.25 -8.88 19.98
C ASP A 43 -12.84 -7.45 20.34
N PHE A 44 -13.79 -6.52 20.21
CA PHE A 44 -13.60 -5.12 20.56
C PHE A 44 -14.59 -4.71 21.65
N PRO A 45 -14.17 -3.91 22.64
CA PRO A 45 -15.09 -3.27 23.56
C PRO A 45 -16.11 -2.39 22.83
N ALA A 46 -17.35 -2.33 23.33
CA ALA A 46 -18.43 -1.57 22.71
C ALA A 46 -18.10 -0.09 22.49
N TRP A 47 -17.36 0.54 23.43
CA TRP A 47 -16.93 1.93 23.31
C TRP A 47 -15.99 2.15 22.11
N MET A 48 -15.17 1.15 21.79
CA MET A 48 -14.21 1.22 20.69
C MET A 48 -14.92 1.11 19.35
N ILE A 49 -15.92 0.22 19.24
CA ILE A 49 -16.78 0.09 18.05
C ILE A 49 -17.50 1.41 17.78
N ALA A 50 -18.10 2.02 18.81
CA ALA A 50 -18.79 3.30 18.67
C ALA A 50 -17.84 4.43 18.21
N ALA A 51 -16.60 4.43 18.68
CA ALA A 51 -15.58 5.37 18.23
C ALA A 51 -15.18 5.14 16.76
N LEU A 52 -15.03 3.88 16.35
CA LEU A 52 -14.73 3.49 14.97
C LEU A 52 -15.85 3.87 14.01
N ASP A 53 -17.12 3.63 14.36
CA ASP A 53 -18.26 4.00 13.52
C ASP A 53 -18.36 5.51 13.29
N ARG A 54 -18.07 6.33 14.32
CA ARG A 54 -18.04 7.79 14.18
C ARG A 54 -16.96 8.24 13.19
N GLU A 55 -15.79 7.63 13.29
CA GLU A 55 -14.67 7.98 12.41
C GLU A 55 -14.88 7.48 10.97
N ALA A 56 -15.44 6.30 10.82
CA ALA A 56 -15.90 5.77 9.55
C ALA A 56 -16.88 6.70 8.84
N GLY A 57 -17.82 7.29 9.60
CA GLY A 57 -18.75 8.29 9.08
C GLY A 57 -18.04 9.55 8.57
N ARG A 58 -16.97 9.99 9.26
CA ARG A 58 -16.16 11.15 8.87
C ARG A 58 -15.33 10.89 7.60
N LEU A 59 -14.76 9.69 7.49
CA LEU A 59 -13.87 9.30 6.40
C LEU A 59 -14.59 8.67 5.20
N GLY A 60 -15.89 8.37 5.33
CA GLY A 60 -16.69 7.69 4.29
C GLY A 60 -16.34 6.21 4.09
N VAL A 61 -15.52 5.62 4.97
CA VAL A 61 -15.05 4.22 4.87
C VAL A 61 -15.39 3.48 6.16
N ARG A 62 -16.32 2.52 6.10
CA ARG A 62 -16.82 1.83 7.30
C ARG A 62 -16.04 0.59 7.71
N GLN A 63 -15.66 -0.22 6.74
CA GLN A 63 -15.08 -1.55 6.99
C GLN A 63 -13.55 -1.52 7.04
N SER A 64 -12.95 -0.45 6.53
CA SER A 64 -11.51 -0.35 6.25
C SER A 64 -10.74 0.57 7.20
N VAL A 65 -11.41 1.34 8.07
CA VAL A 65 -10.75 2.27 9.01
C VAL A 65 -9.69 1.57 9.86
N ILE A 66 -10.01 0.38 10.38
CA ILE A 66 -9.08 -0.41 11.19
C ILE A 66 -7.83 -0.78 10.38
N LYS A 67 -7.99 -1.18 9.11
CA LYS A 67 -6.85 -1.57 8.24
C LYS A 67 -5.95 -0.38 7.93
N VAL A 68 -6.52 0.77 7.61
CA VAL A 68 -5.76 2.00 7.29
C VAL A 68 -4.96 2.45 8.50
N TRP A 69 -5.58 2.52 9.68
CA TRP A 69 -4.88 2.92 10.91
C TRP A 69 -3.83 1.91 11.37
N LEU A 70 -4.09 0.62 11.19
CA LEU A 70 -3.11 -0.41 11.52
C LEU A 70 -1.90 -0.34 10.59
N ALA A 71 -2.11 -0.15 9.29
CA ALA A 71 -1.03 0.03 8.32
C ALA A 71 -0.19 1.27 8.67
N ASP A 72 -0.85 2.41 8.92
CA ASP A 72 -0.20 3.66 9.31
C ASP A 72 0.68 3.47 10.56
N ARG A 73 0.14 2.85 11.61
CA ARG A 73 0.90 2.63 12.85
C ARG A 73 2.05 1.63 12.70
N LEU A 74 1.90 0.61 11.86
CA LEU A 74 2.96 -0.36 11.57
C LEU A 74 4.09 0.29 10.75
N GLU A 75 3.78 1.10 9.74
CA GLU A 75 4.78 1.84 8.95
C GLU A 75 5.61 2.78 9.84
N HIS A 76 4.96 3.54 10.73
CA HIS A 76 5.65 4.41 11.69
C HIS A 76 6.53 3.64 12.69
N SER A 77 6.15 2.41 13.04
CA SER A 77 6.93 1.57 13.96
C SER A 77 8.14 0.94 13.27
N THR A 78 8.03 0.64 11.98
CA THR A 78 9.13 0.08 11.18
C THR A 78 10.17 1.13 10.79
N HIS A 79 9.78 2.40 10.61
CA HIS A 79 10.71 3.49 10.29
C HIS A 79 11.48 4.07 11.48
N ALA A 80 11.09 3.72 12.72
CA ALA A 80 11.77 4.17 13.93
C ALA A 80 12.86 3.19 14.43
N ALA A 81 13.16 2.14 13.68
CA ALA A 81 14.18 1.13 13.96
C ALA A 81 15.24 1.10 12.87
#